data_AF-A0A1G1PKB1-F1
#
_entry.id   AF-A0A1G1PKB1-F1
#
_cell.length_a   1.000
_cell.length_b   1.000
_cell.length_c   1.000
_cell.angle_alpha   90.00
_cell.angle_beta   90.00
_cell.angle_gamma   90.00
#
_symmetry.space_group_name_H-M   'P 1'
#
loop_
_entity.id
_entity.type
_entity.pdbx_description
1 polymer ?
#
loop_
_entity_poly.entity_id
_entity_poly.type
_entity_poly.pdbx_seq_one_letter_code
_entity_poly.pdbx_strand_id
1 'polypeptide(L)'
;MSITNEVKRTTGLFFFCILLAFNSFFIISLCDDFCTKAYAINNAAIPGDSVEARIIAEELMKEKKTERKSIVKDLFNQAKSEYEAKNYETAQQLFERLAQLDPKNKKEAIHYIALCKEGMAKTVPETITGSLIKRGKGNYANKQYSAAVADFESALASNPNDSEAQAWLAKARQAEGLYSREKTTKEERKQILADRRVTNEEKETSEQAALLSVDKSWLPPQKTSREELQVEEVIPESERIEMEARKKLEDKMSSVIVPAISVTDADIQDLIRQLMEMTGVTIVLDEKALAELTKEQPLKITLSTATPIPLLDVLNIAFKTTQLGYKVESNYVWISNKKNITELVTRTYKLKYGERKTHEVKLKEFESKSAEEK
;
A
#
# COMPACT_ATOMS: atom_id res chain seq x y z
N MET A 1 -24.20 22.36 -40.71
CA MET A 1 -23.39 22.73 -39.54
C MET A 1 -22.10 21.92 -39.65
N SER A 2 -20.91 22.44 -39.90
CA SER A 2 -20.37 23.76 -39.58
C SER A 2 -19.22 24.07 -40.53
N ILE A 3 -19.20 25.30 -41.05
CA ILE A 3 -18.15 25.89 -41.89
C ILE A 3 -17.23 26.70 -40.95
N THR A 4 -15.99 26.96 -41.41
CA THR A 4 -14.96 27.92 -40.93
C THR A 4 -13.89 27.40 -39.98
N ASN A 5 -12.68 27.15 -40.51
CA ASN A 5 -11.42 27.66 -39.94
C ASN A 5 -10.24 27.45 -40.89
N GLU A 6 -10.18 28.25 -41.95
CA GLU A 6 -9.01 28.34 -42.84
C GLU A 6 -8.70 29.79 -43.19
N VAL A 7 -8.51 30.64 -42.19
CA VAL A 7 -7.98 32.00 -42.40
C VAL A 7 -7.13 32.37 -41.19
N LYS A 8 -5.81 32.13 -41.25
CA LYS A 8 -4.83 32.81 -40.35
C LYS A 8 -3.34 32.61 -40.66
N ARG A 9 -2.94 31.97 -41.78
CA ARG A 9 -1.51 31.75 -42.09
C ARG A 9 -0.92 32.63 -43.20
N THR A 10 -1.72 33.41 -43.91
CA THR A 10 -1.26 34.19 -45.08
C THR A 10 -0.95 35.66 -44.79
N THR A 11 -1.38 36.20 -43.65
CA THR A 11 -1.14 37.61 -43.28
C THR A 11 0.21 37.88 -42.62
N GLY A 12 0.87 36.86 -42.05
CA GLY A 12 2.19 37.01 -41.42
C GLY A 12 3.36 37.09 -42.42
N LEU A 13 3.27 36.37 -43.53
CA LEU A 13 4.33 36.36 -44.55
C LEU A 13 4.36 37.65 -45.39
N PHE A 14 3.20 38.26 -45.64
CA PHE A 14 3.14 39.56 -46.31
C PHE A 14 3.69 40.70 -45.44
N PHE A 15 3.45 40.67 -44.13
CA PHE A 15 4.00 41.69 -43.23
C PHE A 15 5.52 41.58 -43.05
N PHE A 16 6.07 40.35 -43.07
CA PHE A 16 7.51 40.13 -42.97
C PHE A 16 8.27 40.51 -44.26
N CYS A 17 7.66 40.31 -45.43
CA CYS A 17 8.23 40.76 -46.71
C CYS A 17 8.21 42.29 -46.86
N ILE A 18 7.19 42.98 -46.36
CA ILE A 18 7.11 44.45 -46.38
C ILE A 18 8.17 45.07 -45.46
N LEU A 19 8.45 44.47 -44.30
CA LEU A 19 9.51 44.91 -43.38
C LEU A 19 10.94 44.67 -43.91
N LEU A 20 11.17 43.58 -44.66
CA LEU A 20 12.45 43.34 -45.35
C LEU A 20 12.67 44.24 -46.56
N ALA A 21 11.60 44.62 -47.28
CA ALA A 21 11.66 45.58 -48.38
C ALA A 21 11.94 47.00 -47.88
N PHE A 22 11.36 47.43 -46.75
CA PHE A 22 11.62 48.74 -46.15
C PHE A 22 13.06 48.88 -45.61
N ASN A 23 13.63 47.83 -45.01
CA ASN A 23 15.04 47.85 -44.57
C ASN A 23 16.02 47.86 -45.74
N SER A 24 15.73 47.12 -46.82
CA SER A 24 16.58 47.15 -48.02
C SER A 24 16.52 48.49 -48.76
N PHE A 25 15.35 49.14 -48.82
CA PHE A 25 15.20 50.45 -49.47
C PHE A 25 15.87 51.58 -48.66
N PHE A 26 15.88 51.47 -47.33
CA PHE A 26 16.59 52.42 -46.45
C PHE A 26 18.12 52.28 -46.52
N ILE A 27 18.63 51.06 -46.72
CA ILE A 27 20.07 50.82 -46.93
C ILE A 27 20.54 51.30 -48.31
N ILE A 28 19.71 51.18 -49.35
CA ILE A 28 20.05 51.69 -50.69
C ILE A 28 20.01 53.23 -50.72
N SER A 29 19.04 53.87 -50.05
CA SER A 29 18.97 55.33 -49.97
C SER A 29 20.11 55.96 -49.16
N LEU A 30 20.75 55.23 -48.23
CA LEU A 30 21.92 55.72 -47.50
C LEU A 30 23.24 55.50 -48.25
N CYS A 31 23.30 54.55 -49.20
CA CYS A 31 24.49 54.33 -50.02
C CYS A 31 24.64 55.34 -51.17
N ASP A 32 23.54 55.82 -51.77
CA ASP A 32 23.61 56.78 -52.88
C ASP A 32 24.00 58.21 -52.42
N ASP A 33 23.66 58.59 -51.18
CA ASP A 33 24.01 59.90 -50.61
C ASP A 33 25.49 60.03 -50.19
N PHE A 34 26.15 58.92 -49.88
CA PHE A 34 27.59 58.92 -49.54
C PHE A 34 28.50 58.85 -50.77
N CYS A 35 28.09 58.15 -51.83
CA CYS A 35 28.88 58.05 -53.05
C CYS A 35 28.90 59.36 -53.87
N THR A 36 27.79 60.10 -53.89
CA THR A 36 27.71 61.40 -54.60
C THR A 36 28.51 62.51 -53.90
N LYS A 37 28.52 62.53 -52.56
CA LYS A 37 29.36 63.49 -51.78
C LYS A 37 30.85 63.18 -51.81
N ALA A 38 31.26 61.93 -51.98
CA ALA A 38 32.67 61.57 -52.09
C ALA A 38 33.30 61.97 -53.44
N TYR A 39 32.52 62.04 -54.52
CA TYR A 39 33.02 62.42 -55.85
C TYR A 39 33.06 63.92 -56.12
N ALA A 40 32.30 64.73 -55.37
CA ALA A 40 32.24 66.18 -55.56
C ALA A 40 33.43 66.96 -54.95
N ILE A 41 34.31 66.30 -54.16
CA ILE A 41 35.45 66.98 -53.50
C ILE A 41 36.73 66.91 -54.35
N ASN A 42 36.80 66.03 -55.35
CA ASN A 42 38.04 65.83 -56.13
C ASN A 42 38.28 66.86 -57.24
N ASN A 43 37.29 67.68 -57.65
CA ASN A 43 37.41 68.60 -58.78
C ASN A 43 36.70 69.95 -58.58
N ALA A 44 36.86 70.59 -57.41
CA ALA A 44 36.52 72.00 -57.24
C ALA A 44 37.82 72.79 -57.02
N ALA A 45 38.08 73.76 -57.89
CA ALA A 45 39.18 74.72 -57.72
C ALA A 45 38.90 75.53 -56.45
N ILE A 46 39.89 75.60 -55.55
CA ILE A 46 39.68 76.08 -54.19
C ILE A 46 40.37 77.43 -53.96
N PRO A 47 39.67 78.45 -53.41
CA PRO A 47 40.30 79.68 -52.94
C PRO A 47 41.21 79.38 -51.73
N GLY A 48 42.23 80.23 -51.52
CA GLY A 48 43.39 79.98 -50.65
C GLY A 48 43.15 79.40 -49.25
N ASP A 49 42.00 79.65 -48.61
CA ASP A 49 41.66 79.14 -47.25
C ASP A 49 41.50 77.61 -47.17
N SER A 50 41.21 76.96 -48.29
CA SER A 50 41.13 75.50 -48.36
C SER A 50 42.49 74.81 -48.42
N VAL A 51 43.50 75.55 -48.88
CA VAL A 51 44.93 75.27 -48.76
C VAL A 51 45.26 74.67 -47.40
N GLU A 52 45.09 75.59 -46.47
CA GLU A 52 45.41 75.51 -45.06
C GLU A 52 44.47 74.55 -44.34
N ALA A 53 43.16 74.57 -44.63
CA ALA A 53 42.22 73.61 -44.05
C ALA A 53 42.56 72.14 -44.40
N ARG A 54 43.08 71.87 -45.61
CA ARG A 54 43.55 70.52 -45.99
C ARG A 54 44.83 70.13 -45.26
N ILE A 55 45.77 71.06 -45.11
CA ILE A 55 47.03 70.83 -44.39
C ILE A 55 46.76 70.57 -42.91
N ILE A 56 45.92 71.39 -42.26
CA ILE A 56 45.49 71.22 -40.88
C ILE A 56 44.73 69.90 -40.70
N ALA A 57 43.82 69.56 -41.63
CA ALA A 57 43.12 68.27 -41.59
C ALA A 57 44.10 67.09 -41.76
N GLU A 58 45.11 67.21 -42.61
CA GLU A 58 46.14 66.18 -42.81
C GLU A 58 47.04 66.03 -41.58
N GLU A 59 47.43 67.12 -40.94
CA GLU A 59 48.21 67.13 -39.69
C GLU A 59 47.40 66.53 -38.54
N LEU A 60 46.14 66.92 -38.36
CA LEU A 60 45.24 66.34 -37.35
C LEU A 60 44.97 64.85 -37.62
N MET A 61 44.89 64.43 -38.88
CA MET A 61 44.78 63.01 -39.22
C MET A 61 46.08 62.25 -38.94
N LYS A 62 47.24 62.86 -39.16
CA LYS A 62 48.54 62.27 -38.79
C LYS A 62 48.66 62.12 -37.28
N GLU A 63 48.27 63.14 -36.52
CA GLU A 63 48.30 63.17 -35.07
C GLU A 63 47.34 62.13 -34.44
N LYS A 64 46.08 62.10 -34.89
CA LYS A 64 45.11 61.07 -34.48
C LYS A 64 45.53 59.66 -34.88
N LYS A 65 46.23 59.50 -36.01
CA LYS A 65 46.79 58.22 -36.44
C LYS A 65 47.97 57.80 -35.57
N THR A 66 48.80 58.73 -35.10
CA THR A 66 49.87 58.43 -34.15
C THR A 66 49.33 58.08 -32.77
N GLU A 67 48.31 58.80 -32.28
CA GLU A 67 47.61 58.49 -31.02
C GLU A 67 46.90 57.14 -31.06
N ARG A 68 46.18 56.84 -32.16
CA ARG A 68 45.54 55.52 -32.32
C ARG A 68 46.58 54.39 -32.33
N LYS A 69 47.74 54.62 -32.94
CA LYS A 69 48.85 53.65 -32.93
C LYS A 69 49.44 53.45 -31.54
N SER A 70 49.60 54.49 -30.73
CA SER A 70 50.09 54.34 -29.35
C SER A 70 49.07 53.60 -28.48
N ILE A 71 47.78 53.97 -28.56
CA ILE A 71 46.70 53.29 -27.82
C ILE A 71 46.60 51.81 -28.21
N VAL A 72 46.71 51.48 -29.50
CA VAL A 72 46.69 50.08 -29.96
C VAL A 72 47.88 49.30 -29.43
N LYS A 73 49.07 49.91 -29.38
CA LYS A 73 50.28 49.28 -28.83
C LYS A 73 50.13 49.01 -27.33
N ASP A 74 49.58 49.96 -26.58
CA ASP A 74 49.39 49.82 -25.13
C ASP A 74 48.33 48.75 -24.81
N LEU A 75 47.21 48.74 -25.54
CA LEU A 75 46.20 47.68 -25.43
C LEU A 75 46.76 46.31 -25.77
N PHE A 76 47.62 46.20 -26.78
CA PHE A 76 48.26 44.94 -27.14
C PHE A 76 49.16 44.42 -26.03
N ASN A 77 49.98 45.29 -25.44
CA ASN A 77 50.87 44.93 -24.34
C ASN A 77 50.10 44.52 -23.08
N GLN A 78 49.00 45.21 -22.76
CA GLN A 78 48.10 44.85 -21.67
C GLN A 78 47.46 43.48 -21.92
N ALA A 79 46.91 43.25 -23.11
CA ALA A 79 46.30 41.98 -23.47
C ALA A 79 47.30 40.81 -23.39
N LYS A 80 48.55 41.04 -23.81
CA LYS A 80 49.63 40.06 -23.70
C LYS A 80 50.02 39.78 -22.24
N SER A 81 50.09 40.82 -21.40
CA SER A 81 50.35 40.66 -19.97
C SER A 81 49.26 39.84 -19.27
N GLU A 82 47.98 40.10 -19.57
CA GLU A 82 46.85 39.32 -19.05
C GLU A 82 46.87 37.87 -19.55
N TYR A 83 47.29 37.65 -20.80
CA TYR A 83 47.48 36.31 -21.36
C TYR A 83 48.59 35.53 -20.64
N GLU A 84 49.74 36.17 -20.37
CA GLU A 84 50.85 35.59 -19.61
C GLU A 84 50.46 35.32 -18.15
N ALA A 85 49.62 36.17 -17.56
CA ALA A 85 49.00 35.96 -16.25
C ALA A 85 47.93 34.84 -16.23
N LYS A 86 47.64 34.21 -17.38
CA LYS A 86 46.61 33.16 -17.59
C LYS A 86 45.17 33.63 -17.36
N ASN A 87 44.93 34.93 -17.34
CA ASN A 87 43.58 35.49 -17.31
C ASN A 87 43.01 35.53 -18.74
N TYR A 88 42.67 34.37 -19.28
CA TYR A 88 42.29 34.25 -20.69
C TYR A 88 41.00 35.00 -21.06
N GLU A 89 40.08 35.19 -20.12
CA GLU A 89 38.82 35.93 -20.33
C GLU A 89 39.06 37.42 -20.55
N THR A 90 39.83 38.07 -19.67
CA THR A 90 40.18 39.51 -19.78
C THR A 90 41.06 39.76 -20.99
N ALA A 91 42.03 38.86 -21.25
CA ALA A 91 42.87 38.91 -22.43
C ALA A 91 42.05 38.83 -23.73
N GLN A 92 41.07 37.91 -23.82
CA GLN A 92 40.20 37.78 -24.99
C GLN A 92 39.43 39.08 -25.27
N GLN A 93 38.84 39.70 -24.26
CA GLN A 93 38.09 40.95 -24.41
C GLN A 93 38.98 42.10 -24.92
N LEU A 94 40.21 42.20 -24.41
CA LEU A 94 41.17 43.21 -24.85
C LEU A 94 41.61 42.97 -26.30
N PHE A 95 41.83 41.72 -26.72
CA PHE A 95 42.15 41.38 -28.11
C PHE A 95 40.95 41.60 -29.07
N GLU A 96 39.71 41.36 -28.62
CA GLU A 96 38.50 41.66 -29.40
C GLU A 96 38.34 43.16 -29.63
N ARG A 97 38.56 43.96 -28.59
CA ARG A 97 38.59 45.43 -28.70
C ARG A 97 39.69 45.89 -29.66
N LEU A 98 40.86 45.25 -29.64
CA LEU A 98 41.97 45.56 -30.55
C LEU A 98 41.61 45.26 -32.02
N ALA A 99 40.93 44.14 -32.27
CA ALA A 99 40.47 43.76 -33.60
C ALA A 99 39.42 44.73 -34.20
N GLN A 100 38.64 45.42 -33.34
CA GLN A 100 37.71 46.48 -33.76
C GLN A 100 38.44 47.80 -34.07
N LEU A 101 39.52 48.10 -33.33
CA LEU A 101 40.25 49.36 -33.43
C LEU A 101 41.27 49.42 -34.57
N ASP A 102 41.78 48.31 -35.13
CA ASP A 102 42.68 48.37 -36.27
C ASP A 102 42.51 47.18 -37.24
N PRO A 103 42.05 47.42 -38.50
CA PRO A 103 41.98 46.39 -39.53
C PRO A 103 43.34 45.74 -39.87
N LYS A 104 44.46 46.44 -39.65
CA LYS A 104 45.81 45.95 -39.98
C LYS A 104 46.31 44.92 -38.96
N ASN A 105 46.05 45.14 -37.67
CA ASN A 105 46.46 44.23 -36.57
C ASN A 105 45.42 43.14 -36.27
N LYS A 106 44.29 43.14 -37.00
CA LYS A 106 43.21 42.16 -36.86
C LYS A 106 43.69 40.70 -36.93
N LYS A 107 44.67 40.39 -37.79
CA LYS A 107 45.20 39.02 -37.94
C LYS A 107 45.89 38.52 -36.68
N GLU A 108 46.72 39.36 -36.05
CA GLU A 108 47.44 39.04 -34.82
C GLU A 108 46.46 38.92 -33.65
N ALA A 109 45.51 39.85 -33.51
CA ALA A 109 44.47 39.79 -32.50
C ALA A 109 43.63 38.49 -32.58
N ILE A 110 43.24 38.07 -33.80
CA ILE A 110 42.50 36.82 -34.01
C ILE A 110 43.34 35.60 -33.59
N HIS A 111 44.64 35.60 -33.89
CA HIS A 111 45.53 34.51 -33.47
C HIS A 111 45.60 34.38 -31.95
N TYR A 112 45.76 35.48 -31.21
CA TYR A 112 45.76 35.46 -29.74
C TYR A 112 44.39 35.11 -29.16
N ILE A 113 43.28 35.53 -29.77
CA ILE A 113 41.93 35.08 -29.38
C ILE A 113 41.80 33.56 -29.49
N ALA A 114 42.33 32.95 -30.57
CA ALA A 114 42.34 31.51 -30.73
C ALA A 114 43.19 30.82 -29.65
N LEU A 115 44.36 31.36 -29.33
CA LEU A 115 45.23 30.86 -28.26
C LEU A 115 44.60 31.03 -26.87
N CYS A 116 43.85 32.10 -26.61
CA CYS A 116 43.09 32.28 -25.36
C CYS A 116 41.99 31.22 -25.24
N LYS A 117 41.28 30.92 -26.34
CA LYS A 117 40.27 29.84 -26.40
C LYS A 117 40.87 28.47 -26.16
N GLU A 118 42.02 28.19 -26.75
CA GLU A 118 42.74 26.95 -26.53
C GLU A 118 43.30 26.86 -25.09
N GLY A 119 43.80 27.99 -24.56
CA GLY A 119 44.25 28.13 -23.17
C GLY A 119 43.13 27.81 -22.19
N MET A 120 41.96 28.44 -22.35
CA MET A 120 40.76 28.13 -21.56
C MET A 120 40.37 26.65 -21.67
N ALA A 121 40.41 26.06 -22.87
CA ALA A 121 40.10 24.64 -23.05
C ALA A 121 41.09 23.69 -22.33
N LYS A 122 42.36 24.10 -22.16
CA LYS A 122 43.40 23.32 -21.46
C LYS A 122 43.46 23.60 -19.96
N THR A 123 43.17 24.82 -19.53
CA THR A 123 43.20 25.26 -18.13
C THR A 123 41.85 25.23 -17.46
N VAL A 124 40.84 24.58 -18.05
CA VAL A 124 39.78 23.94 -17.27
C VAL A 124 40.42 22.66 -16.71
N PRO A 125 41.06 22.66 -15.51
CA PRO A 125 41.29 21.39 -14.82
C PRO A 125 39.93 20.71 -14.76
N GLU A 126 39.84 19.40 -14.97
CA GLU A 126 38.61 18.61 -14.90
C GLU A 126 37.60 19.21 -13.92
N THR A 127 36.76 20.12 -14.41
CA THR A 127 35.79 20.77 -13.56
C THR A 127 34.82 19.67 -13.23
N ILE A 128 34.21 19.75 -12.04
CA ILE A 128 33.13 18.84 -11.64
C ILE A 128 32.15 18.67 -12.82
N THR A 129 31.89 19.76 -13.56
CA THR A 129 31.17 19.82 -14.84
C THR A 129 31.67 18.84 -15.92
N GLY A 130 32.95 18.83 -16.27
CA GLY A 130 33.50 17.94 -17.31
C GLY A 130 33.44 16.45 -16.94
N SER A 131 33.65 16.13 -15.66
CA SER A 131 33.48 14.77 -15.12
C SER A 131 32.01 14.31 -15.19
N LEU A 132 31.09 15.18 -14.78
CA LEU A 132 29.64 14.93 -14.84
C LEU A 132 29.15 14.73 -16.28
N ILE A 133 29.64 15.51 -17.24
CA ILE A 133 29.28 15.34 -18.66
C ILE A 133 29.79 14.00 -19.19
N LYS A 134 31.04 13.60 -18.87
CA LYS A 134 31.58 12.28 -19.25
C LYS A 134 30.74 11.15 -18.65
N ARG A 135 30.37 11.25 -17.36
CA ARG A 135 29.52 10.26 -16.68
C ARG A 135 28.12 10.20 -17.29
N GLY A 136 27.49 11.34 -17.52
CA GLY A 136 26.18 11.45 -18.16
C GLY A 136 26.16 10.84 -19.56
N LYS A 137 27.21 11.03 -20.36
CA LYS A 137 27.37 10.36 -21.67
C LYS A 137 27.44 8.84 -21.54
N GLY A 138 28.17 8.33 -20.53
CA GLY A 138 28.21 6.90 -20.23
C GLY A 138 26.84 6.33 -19.84
N ASN A 139 26.12 7.03 -18.97
CA ASN A 139 24.76 6.67 -18.57
C ASN A 139 23.79 6.68 -19.75
N TYR A 140 23.92 7.67 -20.65
CA TYR A 140 23.13 7.74 -21.88
C TYR A 140 23.41 6.54 -22.81
N ALA A 141 24.68 6.15 -22.98
CA ALA A 141 25.06 4.97 -23.76
C ALA A 141 24.50 3.67 -23.17
N ASN A 142 24.44 3.57 -21.84
CA ASN A 142 23.86 2.46 -21.11
C ASN A 142 22.32 2.46 -21.06
N LYS A 143 21.66 3.38 -21.78
CA LYS A 143 20.19 3.59 -21.77
C LYS A 143 19.61 3.95 -20.40
N GLN A 144 20.45 4.39 -19.47
CA GLN A 144 20.06 4.89 -18.16
C GLN A 144 19.75 6.38 -18.28
N TYR A 145 18.67 6.70 -19.03
CA TYR A 145 18.38 8.08 -19.42
C TYR A 145 18.07 8.99 -18.22
N SER A 146 17.40 8.49 -17.19
CA SER A 146 17.12 9.27 -15.96
C SER A 146 18.40 9.66 -15.21
N ALA A 147 19.34 8.73 -15.05
CA ALA A 147 20.64 9.00 -14.43
C ALA A 147 21.50 9.95 -15.29
N ALA A 148 21.42 9.83 -16.62
CA ALA A 148 22.09 10.73 -17.55
C ALA A 148 21.53 12.16 -17.45
N VAL A 149 20.20 12.32 -17.37
CA VAL A 149 19.54 13.62 -17.18
C VAL A 149 20.01 14.29 -15.89
N ALA A 150 20.03 13.56 -14.77
CA ALA A 150 20.50 14.09 -13.48
C ALA A 150 21.97 14.56 -13.51
N ASP A 151 22.84 13.82 -14.21
CA ASP A 151 24.25 14.18 -14.38
C ASP A 151 24.42 15.45 -15.22
N PHE A 152 23.65 15.60 -16.31
CA PHE A 152 23.69 16.81 -17.15
C PHE A 152 23.06 18.03 -16.46
N GLU A 153 22.00 17.85 -15.67
CA GLU A 153 21.42 18.92 -14.85
C GLU A 153 22.40 19.40 -13.78
N SER A 154 23.11 18.48 -13.14
CA SER A 154 24.17 18.80 -12.16
C SER A 154 25.34 19.55 -12.81
N ALA A 155 25.69 19.20 -14.05
CA ALA A 155 26.68 19.94 -14.83
C ALA A 155 26.21 21.37 -15.13
N LEU A 156 24.96 21.54 -15.56
CA LEU A 156 24.38 22.87 -15.83
C LEU A 156 24.18 23.72 -14.58
N ALA A 157 23.93 23.11 -13.42
CA ALA A 157 23.89 23.83 -12.15
C ALA A 157 25.26 24.44 -11.79
N SER A 158 26.35 23.76 -12.19
CA SER A 158 27.72 24.24 -11.96
C SER A 158 28.19 25.24 -13.03
N ASN A 159 27.75 25.08 -14.28
CA ASN A 159 27.99 26.02 -15.37
C ASN A 159 26.71 26.23 -16.21
N PRO A 160 25.92 27.28 -15.92
CA PRO A 160 24.65 27.52 -16.60
C PRO A 160 24.76 27.80 -18.10
N ASN A 161 25.92 28.26 -18.58
CA ASN A 161 26.13 28.66 -19.97
C ASN A 161 26.86 27.58 -20.81
N ASP A 162 26.94 26.35 -20.32
CA ASP A 162 27.55 25.25 -21.05
C ASP A 162 26.63 24.72 -22.16
N SER A 163 26.91 25.13 -23.40
CA SER A 163 26.20 24.71 -24.61
C SER A 163 26.24 23.19 -24.82
N GLU A 164 27.32 22.51 -24.43
CA GLU A 164 27.44 21.06 -24.61
C GLU A 164 26.49 20.32 -23.66
N ALA A 165 26.48 20.67 -22.38
CA ALA A 165 25.61 20.06 -21.39
C ALA A 165 24.11 20.29 -21.70
N GLN A 166 23.73 21.47 -22.20
CA GLN A 166 22.36 21.75 -22.64
C GLN A 166 21.92 20.85 -23.80
N ALA A 167 22.79 20.67 -24.81
CA ALA A 167 22.49 19.82 -25.96
C ALA A 167 22.31 18.35 -25.56
N TRP A 168 23.14 17.84 -24.63
CA TRP A 168 23.03 16.47 -24.13
C TRP A 168 21.81 16.26 -23.23
N LEU A 169 21.46 17.24 -22.40
CA LEU A 169 20.24 17.19 -21.59
C LEU A 169 18.99 17.07 -22.46
N ALA A 170 18.89 17.86 -23.53
CA ALA A 170 17.76 17.80 -24.46
C ALA A 170 17.62 16.41 -25.11
N LYS A 171 18.74 15.84 -25.57
CA LYS A 171 18.77 14.48 -26.13
C LYS A 171 18.39 13.42 -25.10
N ALA A 172 18.90 13.53 -23.87
CA ALA A 172 18.62 12.59 -22.80
C ALA A 172 17.14 12.58 -22.40
N ARG A 173 16.51 13.75 -22.26
CA ARG A 173 15.07 13.86 -21.96
C ARG A 173 14.19 13.33 -23.09
N GLN A 174 14.54 13.60 -24.34
CA GLN A 174 13.82 13.05 -25.48
C GLN A 174 13.90 11.50 -25.49
N ALA A 175 15.09 10.95 -25.26
CA ALA A 175 15.30 9.52 -25.20
C ALA A 175 14.58 8.86 -24.00
N GLU A 176 14.57 9.52 -22.84
CA GLU A 176 13.83 9.08 -21.65
C GLU A 176 12.33 8.97 -21.91
N GLY A 177 11.74 9.98 -22.56
CA GLY A 177 10.32 9.99 -22.93
C GLY A 177 9.95 8.87 -23.90
N LEU A 178 10.81 8.60 -24.90
CA LEU A 178 10.59 7.50 -25.85
C LEU A 178 10.75 6.12 -25.18
N TYR A 179 11.78 5.96 -24.35
CA TYR A 179 12.10 4.70 -23.69
C TYR A 179 11.06 4.32 -22.62
N SER A 180 10.62 5.28 -21.82
CA SER A 180 9.54 5.07 -20.85
C SER A 180 8.25 4.63 -21.53
N ARG A 181 7.86 5.30 -22.61
CA ARG A 181 6.69 4.91 -23.43
C ARG A 181 6.84 3.51 -24.04
N GLU A 182 8.02 3.17 -24.54
CA GLU A 182 8.27 1.82 -25.08
C GLU A 182 8.20 0.75 -23.98
N LYS A 183 8.69 1.06 -22.78
CA LYS A 183 8.63 0.16 -21.63
C LYS A 183 7.18 -0.08 -21.18
N THR A 184 6.38 0.98 -21.03
CA THR A 184 4.97 0.84 -20.63
C THR A 184 4.17 0.04 -21.66
N THR A 185 4.34 0.34 -22.95
CA THR A 185 3.65 -0.40 -24.03
C THR A 185 4.03 -1.87 -24.09
N LYS A 186 5.28 -2.24 -23.77
CA LYS A 186 5.69 -3.65 -23.65
C LYS A 186 5.05 -4.34 -22.44
N GLU A 187 4.96 -3.66 -21.31
CA GLU A 187 4.33 -4.17 -20.09
C GLU A 187 2.82 -4.36 -20.29
N GLU A 188 2.12 -3.38 -20.87
CA GLU A 188 0.71 -3.46 -21.26
C GLU A 188 0.46 -4.63 -22.21
N ARG A 189 1.30 -4.78 -23.24
CA ARG A 189 1.19 -5.90 -24.17
C ARG A 189 1.37 -7.26 -23.48
N LYS A 190 2.29 -7.35 -22.50
CA LYS A 190 2.50 -8.58 -21.73
C LYS A 190 1.29 -8.92 -20.87
N GLN A 191 0.65 -7.92 -20.25
CA GLN A 191 -0.58 -8.10 -19.47
C GLN A 191 -1.73 -8.59 -20.36
N ILE A 192 -1.97 -7.92 -21.51
CA ILE A 192 -3.00 -8.34 -22.47
C ILE A 192 -2.81 -9.79 -22.93
N LEU A 193 -1.57 -10.22 -23.17
CA LEU A 193 -1.28 -11.60 -23.55
C LEU A 193 -1.52 -12.60 -22.42
N ALA A 194 -1.22 -12.23 -21.17
CA ALA A 194 -1.49 -13.05 -20.00
C ALA A 194 -3.01 -13.20 -19.78
N ASP A 195 -3.75 -12.10 -19.86
CA ASP A 195 -5.21 -12.09 -19.73
C ASP A 195 -5.85 -12.95 -20.82
N ARG A 196 -5.38 -12.80 -22.07
CA ARG A 196 -5.87 -13.63 -23.19
C ARG A 196 -5.64 -15.11 -22.95
N ARG A 197 -4.50 -15.49 -22.37
CA ARG A 197 -4.20 -16.88 -22.03
C ARG A 197 -5.17 -17.40 -20.97
N VAL A 198 -5.38 -16.66 -19.89
CA VAL A 198 -6.34 -17.04 -18.83
C VAL A 198 -7.75 -17.19 -19.41
N THR A 199 -8.20 -16.24 -20.23
CA THR A 199 -9.54 -16.34 -20.84
C THR A 199 -9.70 -17.56 -21.75
N ASN A 200 -8.63 -17.98 -22.44
CA ASN A 200 -8.67 -19.20 -23.25
C ASN A 200 -8.70 -20.46 -22.38
N GLU A 201 -7.92 -20.51 -21.30
CA GLU A 201 -7.91 -21.62 -20.34
C GLU A 201 -9.26 -21.75 -19.62
N GLU A 202 -9.87 -20.64 -19.22
CA GLU A 202 -11.23 -20.60 -18.66
C GLU A 202 -12.28 -21.07 -19.66
N LYS A 203 -12.14 -20.66 -20.93
CA LYS A 203 -13.02 -21.13 -21.99
C LYS A 203 -12.89 -22.64 -22.20
N GLU A 204 -11.67 -23.17 -22.31
CA GLU A 204 -11.42 -24.61 -22.46
C GLU A 204 -11.96 -25.42 -21.29
N THR A 205 -11.75 -24.96 -20.06
CA THR A 205 -12.29 -25.64 -18.86
C THR A 205 -13.82 -25.59 -18.82
N SER A 206 -14.43 -24.47 -19.23
CA SER A 206 -15.90 -24.36 -19.34
C SER A 206 -16.47 -25.31 -20.40
N GLU A 207 -15.79 -25.45 -21.54
CA GLU A 207 -16.17 -26.38 -22.61
C GLU A 207 -16.04 -27.84 -22.16
N GLN A 208 -14.95 -28.19 -21.46
CA GLN A 208 -14.76 -29.52 -20.88
C GLN A 208 -15.81 -29.85 -19.82
N ALA A 209 -16.14 -28.89 -18.95
CA ALA A 209 -17.19 -29.07 -17.95
C ALA A 209 -18.57 -29.26 -18.59
N ALA A 210 -18.86 -28.52 -19.66
CA ALA A 210 -20.09 -28.69 -20.43
C ALA A 210 -20.16 -30.08 -21.08
N LEU A 211 -19.08 -30.54 -21.72
CA LEU A 211 -18.99 -31.89 -22.29
C LEU A 211 -19.20 -32.97 -21.23
N LEU A 212 -18.51 -32.87 -20.08
CA LEU A 212 -18.68 -33.80 -18.96
C LEU A 212 -20.13 -33.79 -18.43
N SER A 213 -20.78 -32.63 -18.40
CA SER A 213 -22.18 -32.51 -17.97
C SER A 213 -23.13 -33.21 -18.94
N VAL A 214 -22.87 -33.11 -20.25
CA VAL A 214 -23.60 -33.85 -21.27
C VAL A 214 -23.39 -35.34 -21.08
N ASP A 215 -22.15 -35.82 -20.96
CA ASP A 215 -21.85 -37.24 -20.75
C ASP A 215 -22.53 -37.80 -19.49
N LYS A 216 -22.52 -37.03 -18.38
CA LYS A 216 -23.25 -37.40 -17.15
C LYS A 216 -24.75 -37.52 -17.36
N SER A 217 -25.35 -36.71 -18.24
CA SER A 217 -26.78 -36.77 -18.53
C SER A 217 -27.18 -37.99 -19.37
N TRP A 218 -26.24 -38.56 -20.15
CA TRP A 218 -26.45 -39.79 -20.92
C TRP A 218 -26.28 -41.07 -20.09
N LEU A 219 -25.62 -40.98 -18.93
CA LEU A 219 -25.49 -42.11 -18.02
C LEU A 219 -26.83 -42.37 -17.30
N PRO A 220 -27.25 -43.64 -17.15
CA PRO A 220 -28.40 -43.95 -16.32
C PRO A 220 -28.15 -43.41 -14.90
N PRO A 221 -29.17 -42.84 -14.22
CA PRO A 221 -28.98 -42.30 -12.89
C PRO A 221 -28.38 -43.38 -12.01
N GLN A 222 -27.19 -43.12 -11.46
CA GLN A 222 -26.62 -44.01 -10.46
C GLN A 222 -27.65 -44.12 -9.34
N LYS A 223 -28.11 -45.35 -9.08
CA LYS A 223 -28.77 -45.65 -7.82
C LYS A 223 -27.73 -45.36 -6.75
N THR A 224 -27.81 -44.20 -6.13
CA THR A 224 -27.22 -44.04 -4.81
C THR A 224 -27.87 -45.13 -3.97
N SER A 225 -27.08 -46.14 -3.58
CA SER A 225 -27.43 -46.88 -2.38
C SER A 225 -27.68 -45.81 -1.36
N ARG A 226 -28.89 -45.78 -0.78
CA ARG A 226 -29.11 -45.03 0.44
C ARG A 226 -28.16 -45.64 1.45
N GLU A 227 -26.92 -45.16 1.48
CA GLU A 227 -26.15 -45.15 2.70
C GLU A 227 -27.04 -44.33 3.61
N GLU A 228 -27.72 -45.02 4.51
CA GLU A 228 -28.36 -44.39 5.64
C GLU A 228 -27.30 -43.46 6.21
N LEU A 229 -27.49 -42.16 6.00
CA LEU A 229 -26.68 -41.15 6.65
C LEU A 229 -26.85 -41.46 8.12
N GLN A 230 -25.84 -42.11 8.71
CA GLN A 230 -25.65 -42.09 10.14
C GLN A 230 -25.34 -40.64 10.43
N VAL A 231 -26.40 -39.87 10.64
CA VAL A 231 -26.31 -38.55 11.22
C VAL A 231 -25.70 -38.81 12.58
N GLU A 232 -24.39 -38.66 12.69
CA GLU A 232 -23.75 -38.44 13.97
C GLU A 232 -24.41 -37.16 14.50
N GLU A 233 -25.44 -37.34 15.31
CA GLU A 233 -26.02 -36.26 16.08
C GLU A 233 -24.85 -35.62 16.82
N VAL A 234 -24.57 -34.37 16.47
CA VAL A 234 -23.59 -33.55 17.18
C VAL A 234 -24.22 -33.25 18.54
N ILE A 235 -24.01 -34.14 19.50
CA ILE A 235 -24.50 -34.00 20.86
C ILE A 235 -23.84 -32.74 21.45
N PRO A 236 -24.60 -31.75 21.90
CA PRO A 236 -24.04 -30.54 22.49
C PRO A 236 -23.22 -30.90 23.74
N GLU A 237 -22.10 -30.18 23.95
CA GLU A 237 -21.10 -30.51 24.99
C GLU A 237 -21.71 -30.62 26.41
N SER A 238 -22.77 -29.86 26.70
CA SER A 238 -23.50 -29.95 27.98
C SER A 238 -24.16 -31.31 28.21
N GLU A 239 -24.75 -31.90 27.17
CA GLU A 239 -25.43 -33.21 27.28
C GLU A 239 -24.40 -34.34 27.40
N ARG A 240 -23.22 -34.18 26.79
CA ARG A 240 -22.10 -35.13 26.91
C ARG A 240 -21.61 -35.20 28.36
N ILE A 241 -21.44 -34.06 29.02
CA ILE A 241 -21.03 -33.96 30.43
C ILE A 241 -22.05 -34.63 31.36
N GLU A 242 -23.34 -34.40 31.13
CA GLU A 242 -24.41 -35.03 31.92
C GLU A 242 -24.47 -36.55 31.74
N MET A 243 -24.34 -37.03 30.51
CA MET A 243 -24.30 -38.47 30.22
C MET A 243 -23.06 -39.15 30.81
N GLU A 244 -21.90 -38.52 30.75
CA GLU A 244 -20.69 -39.03 31.39
C GLU A 244 -20.81 -39.10 32.91
N ALA A 245 -21.39 -38.07 33.53
CA ALA A 245 -21.62 -38.05 34.97
C ALA A 245 -22.60 -39.16 35.40
N ARG A 246 -23.69 -39.34 34.65
CA ARG A 246 -24.66 -40.42 34.89
C ARG A 246 -24.00 -41.80 34.77
N LYS A 247 -23.24 -42.03 33.70
CA LYS A 247 -22.53 -43.29 33.49
C LYS A 247 -21.54 -43.59 34.63
N LYS A 248 -20.80 -42.59 35.09
CA LYS A 248 -19.91 -42.71 36.26
C LYS A 248 -20.67 -43.11 37.53
N LEU A 249 -21.90 -42.62 37.73
CA LEU A 249 -22.72 -43.01 38.88
C LEU A 249 -23.24 -44.45 38.73
N GLU A 250 -23.67 -44.86 37.55
CA GLU A 250 -24.09 -46.24 37.26
C GLU A 250 -22.92 -47.24 37.45
N ASP A 251 -21.71 -46.88 37.00
CA ASP A 251 -20.49 -47.66 37.22
C ASP A 251 -20.13 -47.75 38.71
N LYS A 252 -20.36 -46.68 39.49
CA LYS A 252 -20.21 -46.70 40.95
C LYS A 252 -21.24 -47.62 41.62
N MET A 253 -22.50 -47.57 41.21
CA MET A 253 -23.55 -48.41 41.78
C MET A 253 -23.38 -49.90 41.47
N SER A 254 -22.78 -50.23 40.32
CA SER A 254 -22.45 -51.61 39.95
C SER A 254 -21.17 -52.13 40.62
N SER A 255 -20.21 -51.25 40.92
CA SER A 255 -18.97 -51.64 41.61
C SER A 255 -19.09 -51.67 43.13
N VAL A 256 -19.99 -50.90 43.73
CA VAL A 256 -20.21 -50.91 45.18
C VAL A 256 -20.99 -52.14 45.58
N ILE A 257 -20.30 -53.03 46.29
CA ILE A 257 -20.83 -54.30 46.77
C ILE A 257 -21.43 -54.11 48.15
N VAL A 258 -22.72 -54.44 48.29
CA VAL A 258 -23.39 -54.49 49.58
C VAL A 258 -23.17 -55.89 50.18
N PRO A 259 -22.67 -56.01 51.42
CA PRO A 259 -22.59 -57.27 52.15
C PRO A 259 -23.92 -58.04 52.21
N ALA A 260 -23.89 -59.31 52.58
CA ALA A 260 -25.11 -60.07 52.82
C ALA A 260 -25.93 -59.41 53.94
N ILE A 261 -27.17 -59.03 53.63
CA ILE A 261 -28.11 -58.41 54.58
C ILE A 261 -29.39 -59.25 54.61
N SER A 262 -29.88 -59.53 55.81
CA SER A 262 -31.21 -60.07 56.05
C SER A 262 -32.04 -59.04 56.81
N VAL A 263 -33.01 -58.46 56.13
CA VAL A 263 -33.97 -57.49 56.66
C VAL A 263 -35.34 -58.12 56.64
N THR A 264 -36.00 -58.17 57.79
CA THR A 264 -37.37 -58.68 57.91
C THR A 264 -38.29 -57.56 58.37
N ASP A 265 -39.36 -57.30 57.61
CA ASP A 265 -40.42 -56.36 58.00
C ASP A 265 -39.93 -54.93 58.34
N ALA A 266 -38.99 -54.40 57.55
CA ALA A 266 -38.43 -53.06 57.78
C ALA A 266 -39.00 -51.99 56.84
N ASP A 267 -38.94 -50.74 57.29
CA ASP A 267 -39.40 -49.57 56.53
C ASP A 267 -38.42 -49.23 55.39
N ILE A 268 -38.97 -48.88 54.22
CA ILE A 268 -38.18 -48.49 53.04
C ILE A 268 -37.20 -47.36 53.35
N GLN A 269 -37.62 -46.38 54.17
CA GLN A 269 -36.78 -45.23 54.51
C GLN A 269 -35.54 -45.64 55.30
N ASP A 270 -35.69 -46.57 56.24
CA ASP A 270 -34.57 -47.08 57.04
C ASP A 270 -33.63 -47.94 56.20
N LEU A 271 -34.18 -48.76 55.30
CA LEU A 271 -33.38 -49.52 54.33
C LEU A 271 -32.55 -48.60 53.44
N ILE A 272 -33.14 -47.54 52.88
CA ILE A 272 -32.44 -46.59 52.02
C ILE A 272 -31.36 -45.85 52.81
N ARG A 273 -31.67 -45.38 54.04
CA ARG A 273 -30.69 -44.71 54.90
C ARG A 273 -29.48 -45.60 55.18
N GLN A 274 -29.72 -46.87 55.51
CA GLN A 274 -28.66 -47.85 55.72
C GLN A 274 -27.85 -48.10 54.44
N LEU A 275 -28.51 -48.21 53.29
CA LEU A 275 -27.82 -48.34 52.00
C LEU A 275 -26.97 -47.11 51.67
N MET A 276 -27.43 -45.89 51.99
CA MET A 276 -26.65 -44.66 51.81
C MET A 276 -25.41 -44.64 52.70
N GLU A 277 -25.54 -44.99 53.98
CA GLU A 277 -24.43 -45.04 54.93
C GLU A 277 -23.38 -46.09 54.52
N MET A 278 -23.82 -47.25 54.03
CA MET A 278 -22.93 -48.33 53.63
C MET A 278 -22.23 -48.09 52.28
N THR A 279 -22.89 -47.41 51.34
CA THR A 279 -22.40 -47.27 49.96
C THR A 279 -21.83 -45.90 49.63
N GLY A 280 -22.15 -44.88 50.43
CA GLY A 280 -21.77 -43.48 50.17
C GLY A 280 -22.46 -42.88 48.93
N VAL A 281 -23.48 -43.54 48.39
CA VAL A 281 -24.27 -43.06 47.24
C VAL A 281 -25.43 -42.21 47.75
N THR A 282 -25.61 -41.02 47.17
CA THR A 282 -26.74 -40.15 47.50
C THR A 282 -28.02 -40.67 46.87
N ILE A 283 -28.97 -41.13 47.69
CA ILE A 283 -30.27 -41.61 47.25
C ILE A 283 -31.34 -40.64 47.77
N VAL A 284 -32.21 -40.17 46.87
CA VAL A 284 -33.29 -39.22 47.18
C VAL A 284 -34.63 -39.92 46.94
N LEU A 285 -35.49 -39.91 47.95
CA LEU A 285 -36.82 -40.51 47.90
C LEU A 285 -37.87 -39.42 47.71
N ASP A 286 -38.77 -39.61 46.75
CA ASP A 286 -39.91 -38.72 46.52
C ASP A 286 -41.01 -38.97 47.56
N GLU A 287 -41.10 -38.09 48.56
CA GLU A 287 -42.08 -38.18 49.66
C GLU A 287 -43.53 -38.16 49.16
N LYS A 288 -43.81 -37.46 48.06
CA LYS A 288 -45.17 -37.39 47.49
C LYS A 288 -45.56 -38.72 46.86
N ALA A 289 -44.65 -39.31 46.08
CA ALA A 289 -44.88 -40.61 45.48
C ALA A 289 -44.99 -41.71 46.55
N LEU A 290 -44.23 -41.60 47.64
CA LEU A 290 -44.36 -42.49 48.78
C LEU A 290 -45.74 -42.35 49.43
N ALA A 291 -46.20 -41.13 49.72
CA ALA A 291 -47.49 -40.86 50.35
C ALA A 291 -48.70 -41.39 49.54
N GLU A 292 -48.63 -41.34 48.20
CA GLU A 292 -49.66 -41.90 47.32
C GLU A 292 -49.77 -43.43 47.39
N LEU A 293 -48.64 -44.10 47.62
CA LEU A 293 -48.54 -45.56 47.75
C LEU A 293 -48.91 -46.02 49.17
N THR A 294 -48.49 -45.27 50.20
CA THR A 294 -48.66 -45.60 51.62
C THR A 294 -49.97 -45.06 52.19
N LYS A 295 -51.12 -45.25 51.52
CA LYS A 295 -52.46 -44.70 51.88
C LYS A 295 -52.94 -44.82 53.34
N GLU A 296 -52.16 -45.42 54.25
CA GLU A 296 -52.01 -45.12 55.70
C GLU A 296 -51.14 -46.17 56.43
N GLN A 297 -50.35 -46.98 55.71
CA GLN A 297 -49.46 -48.01 56.30
C GLN A 297 -48.03 -47.86 55.79
N PRO A 298 -47.00 -48.04 56.65
CA PRO A 298 -45.61 -48.01 56.22
C PRO A 298 -45.34 -49.19 55.28
N LEU A 299 -44.68 -48.90 54.16
CA LEU A 299 -44.25 -49.93 53.22
C LEU A 299 -43.15 -50.77 53.87
N LYS A 300 -43.50 -52.02 54.18
CA LYS A 300 -42.60 -52.99 54.79
C LYS A 300 -41.94 -53.85 53.72
N ILE A 301 -40.62 -53.98 53.79
CA ILE A 301 -39.81 -54.81 52.90
C ILE A 301 -39.17 -55.93 53.73
N THR A 302 -39.22 -57.13 53.16
CA THR A 302 -38.43 -58.27 53.60
C THR A 302 -37.46 -58.63 52.48
N LEU A 303 -36.15 -58.54 52.77
CA LEU A 303 -35.07 -58.78 51.83
C LEU A 303 -34.03 -59.69 52.50
N SER A 304 -33.67 -60.79 51.85
CA SER A 304 -32.58 -61.65 52.30
C SER A 304 -31.61 -61.90 51.15
N THR A 305 -30.40 -61.36 51.26
CA THR A 305 -29.29 -61.62 50.32
C THR A 305 -28.30 -62.57 50.98
N ALA A 306 -28.12 -63.77 50.42
CA ALA A 306 -27.19 -64.78 50.93
C ALA A 306 -25.73 -64.52 50.52
N THR A 307 -25.54 -63.76 49.44
CA THR A 307 -24.23 -63.38 48.88
C THR A 307 -24.12 -61.87 48.80
N PRO A 308 -22.90 -61.32 48.83
CA PRO A 308 -22.68 -59.91 48.55
C PRO A 308 -23.09 -59.61 47.10
N ILE A 309 -23.89 -58.56 46.91
CA ILE A 309 -24.55 -58.22 45.64
C ILE A 309 -24.35 -56.71 45.39
N PRO A 310 -24.21 -56.26 44.12
CA PRO A 310 -24.07 -54.84 43.82
C PRO A 310 -25.33 -54.05 44.22
N LEU A 311 -25.14 -52.77 44.57
CA LEU A 311 -26.23 -51.90 45.03
C LEU A 311 -27.39 -51.85 44.04
N LEU A 312 -27.10 -51.82 42.74
CA LEU A 312 -28.12 -51.79 41.69
C LEU A 312 -29.07 -53.00 41.75
N ASP A 313 -28.52 -54.19 41.99
CA ASP A 313 -29.31 -55.42 42.08
C ASP A 313 -30.10 -55.48 43.38
N VAL A 314 -29.54 -55.00 44.49
CA VAL A 314 -30.26 -54.86 45.76
C VAL A 314 -31.49 -53.95 45.60
N LEU A 315 -31.32 -52.80 44.95
CA LEU A 315 -32.41 -51.87 44.66
C LEU A 315 -33.45 -52.51 43.71
N ASN A 316 -33.02 -53.23 42.67
CA ASN A 316 -33.93 -53.95 41.78
C ASN A 316 -34.77 -54.99 42.53
N ILE A 317 -34.17 -55.74 43.45
CA ILE A 317 -34.89 -56.74 44.26
C ILE A 317 -35.87 -56.06 45.21
N ALA A 318 -35.44 -55.00 45.91
CA ALA A 318 -36.27 -54.25 46.85
C ALA A 318 -37.47 -53.55 46.17
N PHE A 319 -37.30 -53.06 44.94
CA PHE A 319 -38.35 -52.33 44.22
C PHE A 319 -39.29 -53.22 43.40
N LYS A 320 -38.92 -54.49 43.15
CA LYS A 320 -39.77 -55.44 42.45
C LYS A 320 -41.09 -55.70 43.20
N THR A 321 -41.07 -55.64 44.53
CA THR A 321 -42.25 -55.89 45.39
C THR A 321 -43.05 -54.64 45.69
N THR A 322 -42.44 -53.45 45.65
CA THR A 322 -43.02 -52.19 46.16
C THR A 322 -43.58 -51.26 45.08
N GLN A 323 -43.52 -51.66 43.80
CA GLN A 323 -43.93 -50.84 42.64
C GLN A 323 -43.20 -49.49 42.51
N LEU A 324 -42.14 -49.29 43.29
CA LEU A 324 -41.22 -48.16 43.14
C LEU A 324 -40.32 -48.40 41.93
N GLY A 325 -39.75 -47.33 41.42
CA GLY A 325 -38.64 -47.37 40.48
C GLY A 325 -37.61 -46.33 40.85
N TYR A 326 -36.48 -46.35 40.16
CA TYR A 326 -35.43 -45.35 40.33
C TYR A 326 -35.01 -44.76 39.00
N LYS A 327 -34.51 -43.53 39.04
CA LYS A 327 -33.88 -42.82 37.93
C LYS A 327 -32.50 -42.36 38.40
N VAL A 328 -31.47 -42.67 37.61
CA VAL A 328 -30.09 -42.23 37.90
C VAL A 328 -29.87 -40.88 37.24
N GLU A 329 -29.61 -39.86 38.05
CA GLU A 329 -29.23 -38.51 37.60
C GLU A 329 -27.71 -38.33 37.77
N SER A 330 -27.18 -37.17 37.40
CA SER A 330 -25.72 -36.93 37.38
C SER A 330 -25.02 -37.12 38.73
N ASN A 331 -25.70 -36.87 39.86
CA ASN A 331 -25.11 -36.89 41.20
C ASN A 331 -25.90 -37.65 42.27
N TYR A 332 -27.12 -38.13 41.95
CA TYR A 332 -27.98 -38.82 42.92
C TYR A 332 -28.90 -39.81 42.22
N VAL A 333 -29.42 -40.75 43.01
CA VAL A 333 -30.43 -41.72 42.58
C VAL A 333 -31.79 -41.26 43.07
N TRP A 334 -32.71 -40.98 42.17
CA TRP A 334 -34.07 -40.56 42.51
C TRP A 334 -35.01 -41.76 42.54
N ILE A 335 -35.70 -42.00 43.65
CA ILE A 335 -36.69 -43.08 43.78
C ILE A 335 -38.09 -42.48 43.79
N SER A 336 -38.96 -42.97 42.91
CA SER A 336 -40.37 -42.53 42.81
C SER A 336 -41.26 -43.67 42.31
N ASN A 337 -42.54 -43.39 42.08
CA ASN A 337 -43.50 -44.37 41.57
C ASN A 337 -43.15 -44.72 40.10
N LYS A 338 -43.23 -46.01 39.74
CA LYS A 338 -42.97 -46.51 38.39
C LYS A 338 -43.76 -45.79 37.29
N LYS A 339 -44.94 -45.24 37.61
CA LYS A 339 -45.75 -44.43 36.68
C LYS A 339 -45.24 -43.00 36.48
N ASN A 340 -44.66 -42.38 37.50
CA ASN A 340 -44.20 -40.98 37.45
C ASN A 340 -42.79 -40.85 36.86
N ILE A 341 -42.00 -41.92 36.88
CA ILE A 341 -40.62 -41.93 36.36
C ILE A 341 -40.58 -41.67 34.85
N THR A 342 -41.61 -42.06 34.11
CA THR A 342 -41.70 -41.85 32.65
C THR A 342 -42.03 -40.41 32.24
N GLU A 343 -42.53 -39.55 33.14
CA GLU A 343 -42.97 -38.18 32.82
C GLU A 343 -42.00 -37.08 33.31
N LEU A 344 -40.95 -37.45 34.04
CA LEU A 344 -40.02 -36.48 34.63
C LEU A 344 -39.06 -35.90 33.58
N VAL A 345 -39.49 -34.81 32.95
CA VAL A 345 -38.65 -33.93 32.14
C VAL A 345 -38.02 -32.87 33.05
N THR A 346 -36.71 -32.98 33.27
CA THR A 346 -35.92 -31.91 33.89
C THR A 346 -35.92 -30.72 32.95
N ARG A 347 -36.74 -29.70 33.25
CA ARG A 347 -36.77 -28.45 32.47
C ARG A 347 -35.76 -27.48 33.07
N THR A 348 -34.62 -27.35 32.42
CA THR A 348 -33.64 -26.31 32.75
C THR A 348 -34.11 -24.98 32.14
N TYR A 349 -34.72 -24.13 32.96
CA TYR A 349 -35.08 -22.77 32.53
C TYR A 349 -33.81 -21.90 32.50
N LYS A 350 -33.33 -21.55 31.31
CA LYS A 350 -32.41 -20.41 31.17
C LYS A 350 -33.20 -19.14 31.45
N LEU A 351 -32.96 -18.51 32.60
CA LEU A 351 -33.49 -17.19 32.89
C LEU A 351 -32.99 -16.22 31.80
N LYS A 352 -33.88 -15.81 30.90
CA LYS A 352 -33.62 -14.72 29.95
C LYS A 352 -33.50 -13.44 30.76
N TYR A 353 -32.28 -13.00 30.99
CA TYR A 353 -31.90 -11.71 31.57
C TYR A 353 -32.21 -11.54 33.07
N GLY A 354 -31.13 -11.41 33.85
CA GLY A 354 -31.19 -10.93 35.23
C GLY A 354 -31.34 -9.42 35.27
N GLU A 355 -32.52 -8.89 34.96
CA GLU A 355 -32.90 -7.56 35.45
C GLU A 355 -33.60 -7.74 36.80
N ARG A 356 -32.80 -7.81 37.87
CA ARG A 356 -33.35 -7.69 39.23
C ARG A 356 -33.76 -6.23 39.43
N LYS A 357 -35.07 -5.94 39.38
CA LYS A 357 -35.60 -4.73 40.01
C LYS A 357 -35.47 -4.92 41.52
N THR A 358 -34.39 -4.40 42.10
CA THR A 358 -34.25 -4.29 43.55
C THR A 358 -35.20 -3.19 44.01
N HIS A 359 -36.24 -3.57 44.75
CA HIS A 359 -37.01 -2.61 45.52
C HIS A 359 -36.25 -2.25 46.79
N GLU A 360 -36.03 -0.96 46.99
CA GLU A 360 -35.41 -0.43 48.20
C GLU A 360 -36.36 -0.68 49.38
N VAL A 361 -35.98 -1.60 50.27
CA VAL A 361 -36.74 -1.91 51.47
C VAL A 361 -36.44 -0.81 52.48
N LYS A 362 -37.41 0.11 52.68
CA LYS A 362 -37.35 1.07 53.78
C LYS A 362 -37.50 0.30 55.09
N LEU A 363 -36.39 0.07 55.78
CA LEU A 363 -36.41 -0.48 57.12
C LEU A 363 -37.04 0.55 58.05
N LYS A 364 -38.17 0.20 58.64
CA LYS A 364 -38.75 0.93 59.76
C LYS A 364 -37.91 0.58 60.99
N GLU A 365 -37.29 1.57 61.63
CA GLU A 365 -36.59 1.35 62.89
C GLU A 365 -37.57 0.75 63.90
N PHE A 366 -37.15 -0.35 64.52
CA PHE A 366 -37.89 -0.98 65.60
C PHE A 366 -37.91 0.01 66.76
N GLU A 367 -39.10 0.48 67.16
CA GLU A 367 -39.24 1.21 68.41
C GLU A 367 -38.75 0.30 69.54
N SER A 368 -37.57 0.60 70.06
CA SER A 368 -37.07 -0.03 71.28
C SER A 368 -38.00 0.41 72.39
N LYS A 369 -38.91 -0.47 72.82
CA LYS A 369 -39.51 -0.35 74.15
C LYS A 369 -38.36 -0.45 75.15
N SER A 370 -37.97 0.70 75.66
CA SER A 370 -37.17 0.82 76.88
C SER A 370 -37.85 -0.01 77.96
N ALA A 371 -37.14 -1.02 78.43
CA ALA A 371 -37.47 -1.71 79.66
C ALA A 371 -37.23 -0.72 80.81
N GLU A 372 -38.28 -0.01 81.22
CA GLU A 372 -38.35 0.66 82.51
C GLU A 372 -39.39 -0.04 83.37
N GLU A 373 -38.88 -0.64 84.45
CA GLU A 373 -39.51 -0.68 85.78
C GLU A 373 -40.79 -1.51 85.97
N LYS A 374 -40.63 -2.78 86.41
CA LYS A 374 -40.67 -3.17 87.84
C LYS A 374 -40.61 -4.69 88.03
#